data_AF-X7Z3T1-F1
#
_entry.id   AF-X7Z3T1-F1
#
_cell.length_a   1.000
_cell.length_b   1.000
_cell.length_c   1.000
_cell.angle_alpha   90.00
_cell.angle_beta   90.00
_cell.angle_gamma   90.00
#
_symmetry.space_group_name_H-M   'P 1'
#
loop_
_entity.id
_entity.type
_entity.pdbx_description
1 polymer ?
#
loop_
_entity_poly.entity_id
_entity_poly.type
_entity_poly.pdbx_seq_one_letter_code
_entity_poly.pdbx_strand_id
1 'polypeptide(L)'
;MDLFDDLEDFGKFDDVVSGDVRDPYTGLAAMRREQPVQRLDTSAMPHEESKPVFMVYRHEEVQQMLRDNETFSSAIIIDTFGDALGKHVMLGMDEPEHGRHRALVSKAFSQKALARWEHELIGQVGNQLIDQFADRGTRI
;
A
#
# COMPACT_ATOMS: atom_id res chain seq x y z
N MET A 1 23.92 2.42 1.12
CA MET A 1 23.83 0.96 1.36
C MET A 1 22.61 0.82 2.26
N ASP A 2 21.45 1.31 1.77
CA ASP A 2 20.37 1.82 2.66
C ASP A 2 18.98 1.27 2.27
N LEU A 3 18.83 0.73 1.05
CA LEU A 3 17.53 0.23 0.57
C LEU A 3 17.03 -0.99 1.35
N PHE A 4 17.94 -1.79 1.90
CA PHE A 4 17.58 -3.00 2.66
C PHE A 4 17.15 -2.68 4.09
N ASP A 5 17.72 -1.64 4.70
CA ASP A 5 17.34 -1.19 6.05
C ASP A 5 15.96 -0.53 6.04
N ASP A 6 15.64 0.27 5.02
CA ASP A 6 14.30 0.88 4.84
C ASP A 6 13.19 -0.17 4.65
N LEU A 7 13.51 -1.31 4.01
CA LEU A 7 12.56 -2.42 3.81
C LEU A 7 12.36 -3.27 5.07
N GLU A 8 13.37 -3.38 5.93
CA GLU A 8 13.23 -4.04 7.24
C GLU A 8 12.32 -3.25 8.18
N ASP A 9 12.40 -1.92 8.16
CA ASP A 9 11.48 -1.07 8.94
C ASP A 9 10.04 -1.14 8.43
N PHE A 10 9.85 -1.31 7.11
CA PHE A 10 8.53 -1.61 6.54
C PHE A 10 7.97 -2.97 7.02
N GLY A 11 8.83 -3.99 7.14
CA GLY A 11 8.44 -5.31 7.67
C GLY A 11 8.03 -5.27 9.15
N LYS A 12 8.72 -4.47 9.98
CA LYS A 12 8.33 -4.28 11.39
C LYS A 12 7.01 -3.53 11.53
N PHE A 13 6.71 -2.60 10.63
CA PHE A 13 5.40 -1.95 10.56
C PHE A 13 4.30 -2.97 10.23
N ASP A 14 4.55 -3.88 9.28
CA ASP A 14 3.60 -4.95 8.93
C ASP A 14 3.33 -5.88 10.12
N ASP A 15 4.34 -6.30 10.89
CA ASP A 15 4.12 -7.14 12.08
C ASP A 15 3.26 -6.46 13.17
N VAL A 16 3.43 -5.14 13.35
CA VAL A 16 2.67 -4.34 14.34
C VAL A 16 1.23 -4.11 13.89
N VAL A 17 0.98 -4.00 12.59
CA VAL A 17 -0.35 -3.75 12.00
C VAL A 17 -1.13 -5.04 11.76
N SER A 18 -0.46 -6.09 11.28
CA SER A 18 -1.04 -7.32 10.76
C SER A 18 -1.25 -8.38 11.84
N GLY A 19 -0.54 -8.30 12.98
CA GLY A 19 -0.69 -9.24 14.09
C GLY A 19 -0.30 -10.67 13.70
N ASP A 20 -1.12 -11.66 14.04
CA ASP A 20 -0.90 -13.03 13.54
C ASP A 20 -1.20 -13.07 12.04
N VAL A 21 -0.16 -13.01 11.19
CA VAL A 21 -0.29 -13.07 9.72
C VAL A 21 -0.98 -14.36 9.26
N ARG A 22 -1.01 -15.43 10.08
CA ARG A 22 -1.75 -16.67 9.75
C ARG A 22 -3.26 -16.55 10.00
N ASP A 23 -3.67 -15.72 10.96
CA ASP A 23 -5.07 -15.37 11.22
C ASP A 23 -5.22 -13.89 11.61
N PRO A 24 -5.04 -12.96 10.66
CA PRO A 24 -5.14 -11.54 10.95
C PRO A 24 -6.60 -11.14 11.22
N TYR A 25 -7.57 -11.93 10.73
CA TYR A 25 -8.98 -11.58 10.76
C TYR A 25 -9.56 -11.56 12.15
N THR A 26 -9.13 -12.47 13.03
CA THR A 26 -9.61 -12.53 14.42
C THR A 26 -9.26 -11.26 15.18
N GLY A 27 -7.98 -10.82 15.11
CA GLY A 27 -7.53 -9.57 15.73
C GLY A 27 -8.23 -8.34 15.12
N LEU A 28 -8.25 -8.24 13.78
CA LEU A 28 -8.91 -7.13 13.09
C LEU A 28 -10.42 -7.04 13.39
N ALA A 29 -11.10 -8.18 13.56
CA ALA A 29 -12.52 -8.21 13.93
C ALA A 29 -12.77 -7.72 15.36
N ALA A 30 -11.88 -8.06 16.30
CA ALA A 30 -11.95 -7.53 17.65
C ALA A 30 -11.74 -6.01 17.66
N MET A 31 -10.71 -5.51 16.97
CA MET A 31 -10.42 -4.07 16.90
C MET A 31 -11.56 -3.26 16.28
N ARG A 32 -12.17 -3.74 15.18
CA ARG A 32 -13.36 -3.08 14.59
C ARG A 32 -14.53 -2.91 15.57
N ARG A 33 -14.72 -3.88 16.48
CA ARG A 33 -15.81 -3.87 17.46
C ARG A 33 -15.48 -2.99 18.66
N GLU A 34 -14.28 -3.14 19.21
CA GLU A 34 -13.92 -2.63 20.53
C GLU A 34 -13.17 -1.30 20.47
N GLN A 35 -12.26 -1.13 19.51
CA GLN A 35 -11.43 0.06 19.35
C GLN A 35 -11.25 0.39 17.86
N PRO A 36 -12.29 0.93 17.19
CA PRO A 36 -12.29 1.11 15.74
C PRO A 36 -11.30 2.16 15.23
N VAL A 37 -10.87 3.06 16.12
CA VAL A 37 -9.74 3.97 15.92
C VAL A 37 -8.82 3.80 17.12
N GLN A 38 -7.66 3.18 16.91
CA GLN A 38 -6.65 2.98 17.94
C GLN A 38 -5.59 4.06 17.82
N ARG A 39 -5.29 4.74 18.92
CA ARG A 39 -4.16 5.66 19.04
C ARG A 39 -2.94 4.89 19.52
N LEU A 40 -1.81 5.12 18.86
CA LEU A 40 -0.50 4.58 19.20
C LEU A 40 0.43 5.76 19.49
N ASP A 41 0.88 5.86 20.74
CA ASP A 41 1.74 6.97 21.19
C ASP A 41 3.20 6.83 20.72
N THR A 42 3.59 5.64 20.28
CA THR A 42 4.89 5.36 19.66
C THR A 42 4.66 4.96 18.22
N SER A 43 5.18 5.73 17.27
CA SER A 43 5.27 5.30 15.88
C SER A 43 6.49 4.37 15.76
N ALA A 44 6.32 3.19 15.14
CA ALA A 44 7.44 2.39 14.64
C ALA A 44 7.96 2.94 13.30
N MET A 45 7.46 4.12 12.87
CA MET A 45 7.80 4.72 11.60
C MET A 45 9.14 5.44 11.74
N PRO A 46 10.10 5.17 10.86
CA PRO A 46 11.36 5.88 10.88
C PRO A 46 11.06 7.37 10.62
N HIS A 47 11.61 8.24 11.46
CA HIS A 47 11.65 9.72 11.35
C HIS A 47 10.67 10.58 12.19
N GLU A 48 9.64 10.05 12.85
CA GLU A 48 8.85 10.87 13.80
C GLU A 48 8.54 10.14 15.13
N GLU A 49 9.53 10.11 16.02
CA GLU A 49 9.39 9.60 17.40
C GLU A 49 8.37 10.37 18.27
N SER A 50 7.71 11.42 17.75
CA SER A 50 6.94 12.37 18.57
C SER A 50 5.48 12.60 18.16
N LYS A 51 5.00 12.05 17.04
CA LYS A 51 3.59 12.17 16.67
C LYS A 51 2.82 10.87 16.90
N PRO A 52 1.60 10.93 17.46
CA PRO A 52 0.77 9.74 17.60
C PRO A 52 0.35 9.23 16.22
N VAL A 53 0.38 7.91 16.06
CA VAL A 53 -0.17 7.21 14.90
C VAL A 53 -1.58 6.73 15.24
N PHE A 54 -2.47 6.75 14.25
CA PHE A 54 -3.83 6.25 14.40
C PHE A 54 -4.06 5.10 13.44
N MET A 55 -4.43 3.92 13.97
CA MET A 55 -4.90 2.81 13.18
C MET A 55 -6.42 2.85 13.08
N VAL A 56 -6.96 2.72 11.86
CA VAL A 56 -8.40 2.80 11.57
C VAL A 56 -8.86 1.50 10.94
N TYR A 57 -9.82 0.82 11.58
CA TYR A 57 -10.14 -0.58 11.25
C TYR A 57 -11.43 -0.77 10.47
N ARG A 58 -12.32 0.22 10.50
CA ARG A 58 -13.65 0.13 9.89
C ARG A 58 -13.65 0.69 8.48
N HIS A 59 -14.39 0.03 7.61
CA HIS A 59 -14.46 0.37 6.19
C HIS A 59 -14.96 1.80 5.95
N GLU A 60 -15.98 2.25 6.68
CA GLU A 60 -16.59 3.57 6.49
C GLU A 60 -15.59 4.70 6.77
N GLU A 61 -14.89 4.64 7.89
CA GLU A 61 -13.88 5.62 8.29
C GLU A 61 -12.67 5.58 7.36
N VAL A 62 -12.18 4.40 6.97
CA VAL A 62 -11.09 4.28 5.98
C VAL A 62 -11.50 4.90 4.64
N GLN A 63 -12.70 4.60 4.16
CA GLN A 63 -13.24 5.15 2.92
C GLN A 63 -13.46 6.67 2.98
N GLN A 64 -13.83 7.21 4.14
CA GLN A 64 -13.95 8.64 4.35
C GLN A 64 -12.57 9.31 4.26
N MET A 65 -11.58 8.78 4.99
CA MET A 65 -10.22 9.32 4.99
C MET A 65 -9.59 9.30 3.60
N LEU A 66 -9.71 8.19 2.88
CA LEU A 66 -9.17 8.05 1.52
C LEU A 66 -9.84 8.96 0.48
N ARG A 67 -11.00 9.56 0.79
CA ARG A 67 -11.69 10.53 -0.07
C ARG A 67 -11.42 11.98 0.32
N ASP A 68 -10.97 12.24 1.54
CA ASP A 68 -10.71 13.57 2.06
C ASP A 68 -9.20 13.84 2.08
N ASN A 69 -8.64 14.05 0.90
CA ASN A 69 -7.22 14.32 0.73
C ASN A 69 -6.80 15.71 1.19
N GLU A 70 -7.74 16.61 1.51
CA GLU A 70 -7.43 17.93 2.06
C GLU A 70 -7.16 17.84 3.58
N THR A 71 -7.89 16.98 4.28
CA THR A 71 -7.64 16.70 5.70
C THR A 71 -6.55 15.64 5.91
N PHE A 72 -6.51 14.60 5.06
CA PHE A 72 -5.59 13.46 5.18
C PHE A 72 -4.58 13.45 4.03
N SER A 73 -3.51 14.24 4.20
CA SER A 73 -2.41 14.37 3.25
C SER A 73 -1.61 13.07 3.06
N SER A 74 -1.08 12.87 1.85
CA SER A 74 -0.17 11.76 1.53
C SER A 74 1.32 12.13 1.67
N ALA A 75 1.65 13.38 2.02
CA ALA A 75 3.02 13.92 2.09
C ALA A 75 3.97 13.10 2.97
N ILE A 76 3.43 12.44 4.01
CA ILE A 76 4.19 11.56 4.90
C ILE A 76 4.94 10.45 4.15
N ILE A 77 4.47 10.04 2.96
CA ILE A 77 5.13 9.03 2.13
C ILE A 77 6.44 9.58 1.56
N ILE A 78 6.48 10.84 1.15
CA ILE A 78 7.73 11.49 0.70
C ILE A 78 8.65 11.71 1.90
N ASP A 79 8.11 12.13 3.04
CA ASP A 79 8.91 12.36 4.25
C ASP A 79 9.56 11.06 4.77
N THR A 80 8.84 9.93 4.70
CA THR A 80 9.31 8.65 5.23
C THR A 80 10.15 7.86 4.21
N PHE A 81 9.74 7.87 2.93
CA PHE A 81 10.29 6.98 1.90
C PHE A 81 10.86 7.73 0.68
N GLY A 82 10.97 9.06 0.73
CA GLY A 82 11.37 9.88 -0.42
C GLY A 82 12.78 9.62 -0.93
N ASP A 83 13.69 9.16 -0.07
CA ASP A 83 15.06 8.80 -0.48
C ASP A 83 15.10 7.45 -1.23
N ALA A 84 14.19 6.52 -0.92
CA ALA A 84 14.06 5.23 -1.60
C ALA A 84 13.17 5.30 -2.86
N LEU A 85 12.00 5.95 -2.77
CA LEU A 85 10.99 6.01 -3.85
C LEU A 85 11.17 7.23 -4.77
N GLY A 86 12.00 8.19 -4.37
CA GLY A 86 12.19 9.46 -5.03
C GLY A 86 11.28 10.56 -4.48
N LYS A 87 11.84 11.78 -4.34
CA LYS A 87 11.17 12.96 -3.75
C LYS A 87 9.97 13.50 -4.55
N HIS A 88 9.73 12.94 -5.73
CA HIS A 88 8.61 13.27 -6.61
C HIS A 88 7.78 12.02 -6.96
N VAL A 89 7.72 11.03 -6.06
CA VAL A 89 6.80 9.91 -6.22
C VAL A 89 5.36 10.40 -6.11
N MET A 90 4.55 10.15 -7.15
CA MET A 90 3.15 10.60 -7.21
C MET A 90 2.31 10.12 -6.01
N LEU A 91 2.67 8.96 -5.44
CA LEU A 91 1.98 8.36 -4.30
C LEU A 91 1.94 9.27 -3.06
N GLY A 92 2.97 10.09 -2.84
CA GLY A 92 3.05 10.99 -1.69
C GLY A 92 2.72 12.45 -2.00
N MET A 93 2.22 12.75 -3.19
CA MET A 93 1.85 14.12 -3.57
C MET A 93 0.42 14.44 -3.16
N ASP A 94 0.18 15.69 -2.78
CA ASP A 94 -1.17 16.24 -2.66
C ASP A 94 -1.57 17.06 -3.91
N GLU A 95 -2.83 17.47 -3.97
CA GLU A 95 -3.31 18.37 -5.03
C GLU A 95 -2.68 19.78 -4.90
N PRO A 96 -2.43 20.49 -6.02
CA PRO A 96 -2.75 20.13 -7.41
C PRO A 96 -1.65 19.34 -8.13
N GLU A 97 -0.52 19.06 -7.48
CA GLU A 97 0.63 18.41 -8.12
C GLU A 97 0.33 16.95 -8.47
N HIS A 98 -0.33 16.24 -7.54
CA HIS A 98 -0.81 14.88 -7.77
C HIS A 98 -1.72 14.81 -9.00
N GLY A 99 -2.74 15.66 -9.11
CA GLY A 99 -3.66 15.68 -10.25
C GLY A 99 -2.95 15.93 -11.59
N ARG A 100 -1.95 16.82 -11.61
CA ARG A 100 -1.13 17.09 -12.81
C ARG A 100 -0.33 15.86 -13.23
N HIS A 101 0.36 15.20 -12.31
CA HIS A 101 1.14 14.00 -12.60
C HIS A 101 0.24 12.83 -13.01
N ARG A 102 -0.87 12.64 -12.29
CA ARG A 102 -1.89 11.62 -12.59
C ARG A 102 -2.43 11.81 -13.99
N ALA A 103 -2.69 13.04 -14.44
CA ALA A 103 -3.18 13.31 -15.79
C ALA A 103 -2.19 12.86 -16.89
N LEU A 104 -0.88 12.96 -16.64
CA LEU A 104 0.15 12.51 -17.60
C LEU A 104 0.14 10.99 -17.79
N VAL A 105 -0.06 10.23 -16.71
CA VAL A 105 0.05 8.77 -16.74
C VAL A 105 -1.29 8.05 -16.95
N SER A 106 -2.42 8.65 -16.58
CA SER A 106 -3.73 8.00 -16.57
C SER A 106 -4.15 7.42 -17.93
N LYS A 107 -3.71 8.01 -19.04
CA LYS A 107 -4.02 7.52 -20.39
C LYS A 107 -3.47 6.12 -20.63
N ALA A 108 -2.28 5.82 -20.12
CA ALA A 108 -1.65 4.50 -20.24
C ALA A 108 -2.41 3.41 -19.47
N PHE A 109 -3.15 3.80 -18.42
CA PHE A 109 -3.96 2.90 -17.59
C PHE A 109 -5.46 2.95 -17.91
N SER A 110 -5.84 3.49 -19.07
CA SER A 110 -7.24 3.46 -19.51
C SER A 110 -7.73 2.03 -19.76
N GLN A 111 -9.04 1.78 -19.59
CA GLN A 111 -9.64 0.46 -19.85
C GLN A 111 -9.25 -0.11 -21.22
N LYS A 112 -9.21 0.74 -22.26
CA LYS A 112 -8.80 0.35 -23.61
C LYS A 112 -7.34 -0.07 -23.68
N ALA A 113 -6.44 0.65 -23.01
CA ALA A 113 -5.01 0.32 -22.98
C ALA A 113 -4.78 -0.99 -22.20
N LEU A 114 -5.44 -1.16 -21.05
CA LEU A 114 -5.35 -2.37 -20.24
C LEU A 114 -5.87 -3.61 -20.97
N ALA A 115 -7.03 -3.53 -21.63
CA ALA A 115 -7.59 -4.65 -22.41
C ALA A 115 -6.66 -5.07 -23.56
N ARG A 116 -5.96 -4.10 -24.17
CA ARG A 116 -4.94 -4.39 -25.19
C ARG A 116 -3.74 -5.11 -24.57
N TRP A 117 -3.22 -4.62 -23.45
CA TRP A 117 -2.07 -5.24 -22.75
C TRP A 117 -2.39 -6.65 -22.23
N GLU A 118 -3.61 -6.88 -21.78
CA GLU A 118 -4.10 -8.19 -21.36
C GLU A 118 -3.88 -9.22 -22.47
N HIS A 119 -4.29 -8.90 -23.70
CA HIS A 119 -4.16 -9.80 -24.84
C HIS A 119 -2.74 -9.88 -25.41
N GLU A 120 -2.06 -8.73 -25.56
CA GLU A 120 -0.78 -8.66 -26.28
C GLU A 120 0.42 -9.12 -25.44
N LEU A 121 0.35 -9.01 -24.11
CA LEU A 121 1.51 -9.25 -23.26
C LEU A 121 1.16 -10.06 -22.01
N ILE A 122 0.23 -9.59 -21.19
CA ILE A 122 0.01 -10.13 -19.84
C ILE A 122 -0.46 -11.58 -19.91
N GLY A 123 -1.43 -11.90 -20.78
CA GLY A 123 -1.91 -13.26 -20.95
C GLY A 123 -0.84 -14.21 -21.47
N GLN A 124 0.03 -13.74 -22.37
CA GLN A 124 1.13 -14.56 -22.91
C GLN A 124 2.17 -14.86 -21.83
N VAL A 125 2.63 -13.84 -21.10
CA VAL A 125 3.59 -13.98 -20.00
C VAL A 125 2.99 -14.84 -18.88
N GLY A 126 1.73 -14.61 -18.53
CA GLY A 126 1.02 -15.40 -17.52
C GLY A 126 0.97 -16.88 -17.87
N ASN A 127 0.58 -17.22 -19.09
CA ASN A 127 0.57 -18.61 -19.56
C ASN A 127 1.98 -19.22 -19.56
N GLN A 128 2.99 -18.49 -20.06
CA GLN A 128 4.37 -18.96 -20.06
C GLN A 128 4.90 -19.24 -18.64
N LEU A 129 4.54 -18.40 -17.65
CA LEU A 129 4.92 -18.61 -16.26
C LEU A 129 4.20 -19.83 -15.66
N ILE A 130 2.93 -20.04 -16.01
CA ILE A 130 2.15 -21.21 -15.57
C ILE A 130 2.72 -22.50 -16.18
N ASP A 131 3.00 -22.51 -17.48
CA ASP A 131 3.51 -23.67 -18.21
C ASP A 131 4.82 -24.20 -17.62
N GLN A 132 5.66 -23.34 -17.02
CA GLN A 132 6.90 -23.75 -16.35
C GLN A 132 6.67 -24.66 -15.14
N PHE A 133 5.46 -24.67 -14.57
CA PHE A 133 5.17 -25.47 -13.39
C PHE A 133 3.91 -26.33 -13.49
N ALA A 134 3.10 -26.17 -14.53
CA ALA A 134 1.84 -26.89 -14.71
C ALA A 134 2.02 -28.42 -14.58
N ASP A 135 3.11 -28.96 -15.13
CA ASP A 135 3.39 -30.41 -15.11
C ASP A 135 4.00 -30.92 -13.78
N ARG A 136 4.31 -30.04 -12.83
CA ARG A 136 4.93 -30.40 -11.54
C ARG A 136 3.92 -30.76 -10.45
N GLY A 137 2.62 -30.70 -10.75
CA GLY A 137 1.57 -31.08 -9.82
C GLY A 137 1.59 -32.58 -9.51
N THR A 138 1.34 -32.93 -8.26
CA THR A 138 1.00 -34.30 -7.87
C THR A 138 -0.39 -34.31 -7.25
N ARG A 139 -1.15 -35.36 -7.52
CA ARG A 139 -2.46 -35.54 -6.88
C ARG A 139 -2.20 -35.99 -5.43
N ILE A 140 -2.57 -35.14 -4.48
CA ILE A 140 -2.54 -35.45 -3.04
C ILE A 140 -3.81 -36.21 -2.68
#